data_AF-A0A938SX45-F1
#
_entry.id   AF-A0A938SX45-F1
#
_cell.length_a   1.000
_cell.length_b   1.000
_cell.length_c   1.000
_cell.angle_alpha   90.00
_cell.angle_beta   90.00
_cell.angle_gamma   90.00
#
_symmetry.space_group_name_H-M   'P 1'
#
loop_
_entity.id
_entity.type
_entity.pdbx_description
1 polymer ?
#
loop_
_entity_poly.entity_id
_entity_poly.type
_entity_poly.pdbx_seq_one_letter_code
_entity_poly.pdbx_strand_id
1 'polypeptide(L)'
;MKYRMYVDEVGNSDLKASSEPNHRYLSLTGVILELGYVDAKVFPALEDLKRRYFGSHPDDPIVLHRKELLNRKPPFMALRDPEVALRFDRELLLLLGDLEYRVITVVIDKREQVERYQTWRYDPYHYCLKVLLERYVLWLGRNRAQGDVMAESRGGWGSSGRESQRCSKPASTTEGGEAGSMAGGASSCHEKRPRRAAKASTFHLQSPGLLII
;
A
#
# COMPACT_ATOMS: atom_id res chain seq x y z
N MET A 1 -4.79 -18.92 7.52
CA MET A 1 -5.35 -17.56 7.46
C MET A 1 -4.90 -16.91 6.17
N LYS A 2 -5.82 -16.19 5.51
CA LYS A 2 -5.54 -15.49 4.25
C LYS A 2 -5.57 -14.00 4.51
N TYR A 3 -4.56 -13.28 4.05
CA TYR A 3 -4.47 -11.83 4.18
C TYR A 3 -4.48 -11.18 2.81
N ARG A 4 -4.92 -9.92 2.75
CA ARG A 4 -4.74 -9.05 1.59
C ARG A 4 -4.06 -7.78 2.03
N MET A 5 -3.06 -7.36 1.25
CA MET A 5 -2.48 -6.03 1.37
C MET A 5 -3.08 -5.12 0.30
N TYR A 6 -3.77 -4.07 0.73
CA TYR A 6 -4.24 -2.99 -0.12
C TYR A 6 -3.16 -1.93 -0.21
N VAL A 7 -2.75 -1.57 -1.41
CA VAL A 7 -1.66 -0.63 -1.65
C VAL A 7 -2.20 0.63 -2.30
N ASP A 8 -1.94 1.75 -1.65
CA ASP A 8 -2.22 3.09 -2.16
C ASP A 8 -0.96 3.96 -2.11
N GLU A 9 -0.85 4.84 -3.10
CA GLU A 9 0.25 5.78 -3.26
C GLU A 9 -0.18 7.17 -2.79
N VAL A 10 0.59 7.76 -1.88
CA VAL A 10 0.39 9.14 -1.43
C VAL A 10 1.59 9.97 -1.88
N GLY A 11 1.34 10.92 -2.80
CA GLY A 11 2.37 11.78 -3.38
C GLY A 11 2.19 11.99 -4.88
N ASN A 12 3.02 12.87 -5.46
CA ASN A 12 3.08 13.04 -6.90
C ASN A 12 4.08 12.03 -7.50
N SER A 13 3.58 11.17 -8.40
CA SER A 13 4.33 10.17 -9.16
C SER A 13 5.22 10.77 -10.25
N ASP A 14 5.18 12.09 -10.46
CA ASP A 14 6.03 12.74 -11.46
C ASP A 14 7.53 12.48 -11.20
N LEU A 15 8.14 11.81 -12.18
CA LEU A 15 9.56 11.46 -12.26
C LEU A 15 10.47 12.69 -12.35
N LYS A 16 9.92 13.84 -12.75
CA LYS A 16 10.68 15.09 -12.80
C LYS A 16 10.84 15.58 -11.36
N ALA A 17 12.10 15.73 -10.94
CA ALA A 17 12.45 16.51 -9.77
C ALA A 17 11.97 17.95 -10.00
N SER A 18 10.70 18.23 -9.69
CA SER A 18 10.25 19.59 -9.55
C SER A 18 10.99 20.17 -8.34
N SER A 19 11.43 21.41 -8.47
CA SER A 19 11.98 22.22 -7.38
C SER A 19 10.97 22.46 -6.26
N GLU A 20 9.72 22.02 -6.41
CA GLU A 20 8.69 22.10 -5.39
C GLU A 20 8.94 21.13 -4.23
N PRO A 21 8.96 21.61 -2.98
CA PRO A 21 9.14 20.78 -1.78
C PRO A 21 8.17 19.60 -1.69
N ASN A 22 6.95 19.75 -2.23
CA ASN A 22 5.91 18.72 -2.26
C ASN A 22 6.25 17.52 -3.14
N HIS A 23 7.21 17.64 -4.05
CA HIS A 23 7.67 16.55 -4.92
C HIS A 23 8.93 15.88 -4.36
N ARG A 24 9.40 16.22 -3.16
CA ARG A 24 10.62 15.63 -2.58
C ARG A 24 10.40 14.20 -2.10
N TYR A 25 9.25 13.92 -1.50
CA TYR A 25 8.95 12.63 -0.90
C TYR A 25 8.00 11.83 -1.77
N LEU A 26 8.27 10.53 -1.90
CA LEU A 26 7.32 9.55 -2.41
C LEU A 26 6.97 8.60 -1.26
N SER A 27 5.67 8.37 -1.03
CA SER A 27 5.19 7.44 -0.03
C SER A 27 4.28 6.39 -0.65
N LEU A 28 4.55 5.12 -0.34
CA LEU A 28 3.69 4.00 -0.68
C LEU A 28 3.25 3.32 0.61
N THR A 29 1.94 3.17 0.79
CA THR A 29 1.35 2.59 2.00
C THR A 29 0.60 1.32 1.66
N GLY A 30 0.91 0.25 2.38
CA GLY A 30 0.20 -1.02 2.36
C GLY A 30 -0.58 -1.23 3.65
N VAL A 31 -1.89 -1.48 3.55
CA VAL A 31 -2.76 -1.88 4.66
C VAL A 31 -3.05 -3.36 4.55
N ILE A 32 -2.65 -4.13 5.56
CA ILE A 32 -2.80 -5.58 5.63
C ILE A 32 -3.98 -5.92 6.52
N LEU A 33 -4.89 -6.71 5.97
CA LEU A 33 -6.11 -7.17 6.61
C LEU A 33 -6.28 -8.68 6.45
N GLU A 34 -6.81 -9.34 7.46
CA GLU A 34 -7.22 -10.75 7.37
C GLU A 34 -8.56 -10.84 6.63
N LEU A 35 -8.69 -11.72 5.64
CA LEU A 35 -9.87 -11.74 4.77
C LEU A 35 -11.14 -12.17 5.50
N GLY A 36 -11.07 -13.13 6.43
CA GLY A 36 -12.22 -13.52 7.25
C GLY A 36 -12.71 -12.38 8.14
N TYR A 37 -11.78 -11.62 8.72
CA TYR A 37 -12.06 -10.41 9.50
C TYR A 37 -12.66 -9.29 8.64
N VAL A 38 -12.21 -9.16 7.39
CA VAL A 38 -12.81 -8.21 6.45
C VAL A 38 -14.27 -8.54 6.21
N ASP A 39 -14.57 -9.79 5.86
CA ASP A 39 -15.93 -10.24 5.54
C ASP A 39 -16.85 -10.16 6.78
N ALA A 40 -16.33 -10.56 7.95
CA ALA A 40 -17.14 -10.66 9.17
C ALA A 40 -17.35 -9.32 9.90
N LYS A 41 -16.41 -8.38 9.80
CA LYS A 41 -16.40 -7.15 10.62
C LYS A 41 -16.15 -5.88 9.83
N VAL A 42 -15.06 -5.80 9.06
CA VAL A 42 -14.64 -4.54 8.40
C VAL A 42 -15.68 -4.10 7.39
N PHE A 43 -16.08 -4.99 6.49
CA PHE A 43 -17.01 -4.69 5.40
C PHE A 43 -18.40 -4.30 5.94
N PRO A 44 -19.05 -5.09 6.83
CA PRO A 44 -20.33 -4.70 7.41
C PRO A 44 -20.31 -3.35 8.13
N ALA A 45 -19.24 -3.06 8.90
CA ALA A 45 -19.13 -1.82 9.65
C ALA A 45 -18.95 -0.58 8.75
N LEU A 46 -18.13 -0.70 7.70
CA LEU A 46 -17.95 0.37 6.71
C LEU A 46 -19.22 0.59 5.88
N GLU A 47 -19.90 -0.47 5.43
CA GLU A 47 -21.16 -0.33 4.70
C GLU A 47 -22.27 0.31 5.55
N ASP A 48 -22.37 -0.05 6.84
CA ASP A 48 -23.32 0.60 7.75
C ASP A 48 -23.03 2.10 7.89
N LEU A 49 -21.77 2.48 8.10
CA LEU A 49 -21.37 3.88 8.16
C LEU A 49 -21.76 4.62 6.87
N LYS A 50 -21.43 4.05 5.70
CA LYS A 50 -21.77 4.66 4.41
C LYS A 50 -23.27 4.77 4.19
N ARG A 51 -24.04 3.77 4.59
CA ARG A 51 -25.50 3.79 4.51
C ARG A 51 -26.11 4.88 5.38
N ARG A 52 -25.67 5.01 6.64
CA ARG A 52 -26.20 6.00 7.59
C ARG A 52 -25.96 7.45 7.16
N TYR A 53 -24.83 7.73 6.51
CA TYR A 53 -24.45 9.11 6.15
C TYR A 53 -24.71 9.48 4.69
N PHE A 54 -24.63 8.52 3.77
CA PHE A 54 -24.67 8.78 2.32
C PHE A 54 -25.74 7.99 1.57
N GLY A 55 -26.48 7.12 2.25
CA GLY A 55 -27.53 6.31 1.61
C GLY A 55 -26.98 5.23 0.68
N SER A 56 -25.77 4.72 0.93
CA SER A 56 -25.14 3.66 0.12
C SER A 56 -26.06 2.46 -0.08
N HIS A 57 -26.22 2.02 -1.33
CA HIS A 57 -27.00 0.85 -1.71
C HIS A 57 -26.06 -0.26 -2.21
N PRO A 58 -26.36 -1.55 -1.99
CA PRO A 58 -25.55 -2.66 -2.50
C PRO A 58 -25.33 -2.62 -4.02
N ASP A 59 -26.32 -2.14 -4.78
CA ASP A 59 -26.25 -2.02 -6.25
C ASP A 59 -25.45 -0.80 -6.73
N ASP A 60 -25.24 0.20 -5.87
CA ASP A 60 -24.44 1.40 -6.15
C ASP A 60 -23.52 1.69 -4.95
N PRO A 61 -22.45 0.88 -4.79
CA PRO A 61 -21.60 0.97 -3.63
C PRO A 61 -20.78 2.25 -3.65
N ILE A 62 -20.93 3.06 -2.60
CA ILE A 62 -20.16 4.30 -2.46
C ILE A 62 -18.71 3.97 -2.09
N VAL A 63 -17.75 4.50 -2.84
CA VAL A 63 -16.31 4.43 -2.54
C VAL A 63 -15.87 5.75 -1.91
N LEU A 64 -15.23 5.67 -0.74
CA LEU A 64 -14.78 6.84 0.04
C LEU A 64 -13.51 7.45 -0.58
N HIS A 65 -13.66 8.21 -1.65
CA HIS A 65 -12.55 8.94 -2.24
C HIS A 65 -12.23 10.21 -1.45
N ARG A 66 -10.97 10.33 -0.99
CA ARG A 66 -10.49 11.46 -0.16
C ARG A 66 -10.83 12.82 -0.77
N LYS A 67 -10.61 12.98 -2.09
CA LYS A 67 -10.81 14.25 -2.79
C LYS A 67 -12.26 14.70 -2.71
N GLU A 68 -13.20 13.80 -2.99
CA GLU A 68 -14.63 14.09 -2.99
C GLU A 68 -15.14 14.32 -1.56
N LEU A 69 -14.64 13.55 -0.59
CA LEU A 69 -15.00 13.66 0.82
C LEU A 69 -14.56 15.01 1.43
N LEU A 70 -13.30 15.41 1.22
CA LEU A 70 -12.77 16.70 1.68
C LEU A 70 -13.47 17.89 1.04
N ASN A 71 -13.78 17.79 -0.26
CA ASN A 71 -14.45 18.86 -1.00
C ASN A 71 -15.98 18.82 -0.88
N ARG A 72 -16.54 17.86 -0.12
CA ARG A 72 -17.99 17.68 0.05
C ARG A 72 -18.73 17.62 -1.29
N LYS A 73 -18.12 16.92 -2.25
CA LYS A 73 -18.68 16.68 -3.60
C LYS A 73 -19.59 15.45 -3.57
N PRO A 74 -20.53 15.30 -4.52
CA PRO A 74 -21.33 14.08 -4.61
C PRO A 74 -20.45 12.82 -4.58
N PRO A 75 -20.82 11.78 -3.82
CA PRO A 75 -22.06 11.63 -3.03
C PRO A 75 -22.02 12.20 -1.59
N PHE A 76 -20.94 12.87 -1.17
CA PHE A 76 -20.69 13.30 0.22
C PHE A 76 -21.29 14.66 0.59
N MET A 77 -22.38 15.06 -0.06
CA MET A 77 -23.02 16.36 0.12
C MET A 77 -23.60 16.54 1.53
N ALA A 78 -23.94 15.44 2.21
CA ALA A 78 -24.40 15.42 3.60
C ALA A 78 -23.38 16.05 4.56
N LEU A 79 -22.08 16.02 4.26
CA LEU A 79 -21.01 16.63 5.06
C LEU A 79 -20.95 18.16 4.96
N ARG A 80 -21.85 18.79 4.19
CA ARG A 80 -22.00 20.26 4.18
C ARG A 80 -22.65 20.77 5.46
N ASP A 81 -23.45 19.93 6.12
CA ASP A 81 -23.93 20.18 7.46
C ASP A 81 -22.77 19.93 8.47
N PRO A 82 -22.34 20.96 9.22
CA PRO A 82 -21.26 20.83 10.19
C PRO A 82 -21.50 19.80 11.29
N GLU A 83 -22.75 19.60 11.72
CA GLU A 83 -23.08 18.64 12.78
C GLU A 83 -22.95 17.21 12.25
N VAL A 84 -23.44 16.97 11.02
CA VAL A 84 -23.29 15.69 10.34
C VAL A 84 -21.82 15.38 10.08
N ALA A 85 -21.03 16.36 9.63
CA ALA A 85 -19.60 16.20 9.39
C ALA A 85 -18.84 15.82 10.66
N LEU A 86 -19.08 16.54 11.77
CA LEU A 86 -18.42 16.25 13.04
C LEU A 86 -18.75 14.84 13.55
N ARG A 87 -20.02 14.43 13.43
CA ARG A 87 -20.45 13.10 13.86
C ARG A 87 -19.86 12.00 12.98
N PHE A 88 -19.85 12.21 11.66
CA PHE A 88 -19.23 11.32 10.69
C PHE A 88 -17.73 11.12 10.98
N ASP A 89 -16.99 12.21 11.13
CA ASP A 89 -15.54 12.17 11.37
C ASP A 89 -15.24 11.43 12.67
N ARG A 90 -15.98 11.72 13.74
CA ARG A 90 -15.82 11.03 15.02
C ARG A 90 -16.07 9.53 14.89
N GLU A 91 -17.17 9.12 14.26
CA GLU A 91 -17.52 7.71 14.10
C GLU A 91 -16.56 6.97 13.17
N LEU A 92 -16.12 7.60 12.08
CA LEU A 92 -15.12 7.04 11.17
C LEU A 92 -13.79 6.80 11.90
N LEU A 93 -13.34 7.77 12.71
CA LEU A 93 -12.09 7.64 13.47
C LEU A 93 -12.18 6.57 14.55
N LEU A 94 -13.32 6.46 15.24
CA LEU A 94 -13.55 5.38 16.20
C LEU A 94 -13.54 4.02 15.52
N LEU A 95 -14.27 3.90 14.39
CA LEU A 95 -14.27 2.67 13.61
C LEU A 95 -12.85 2.28 13.20
N LEU A 96 -12.08 3.19 12.61
CA LEU A 96 -10.69 2.92 12.22
C LEU A 96 -9.80 2.58 13.42
N GLY A 97 -10.04 3.17 14.60
CA GLY A 97 -9.32 2.85 15.83
C GLY A 97 -9.61 1.44 16.37
N ASP A 98 -10.81 0.92 16.13
CA ASP A 98 -11.27 -0.38 16.61
C ASP A 98 -10.94 -1.54 15.66
N LEU A 99 -10.57 -1.24 14.41
CA LEU A 99 -10.25 -2.28 13.43
C LEU A 99 -8.86 -2.89 13.63
N GLU A 100 -8.79 -4.22 13.53
CA GLU A 100 -7.51 -4.94 13.50
C GLU A 100 -6.91 -4.95 12.08
N TYR A 101 -5.92 -4.09 11.86
CA TYR A 101 -5.14 -4.08 10.62
C TYR A 101 -3.69 -3.70 10.90
N ARG A 102 -2.84 -3.90 9.89
CA ARG A 102 -1.42 -3.54 9.97
C ARG A 102 -1.02 -2.65 8.82
N VAL A 103 -0.26 -1.60 9.12
CA VAL A 103 0.22 -0.66 8.11
C VAL A 103 1.72 -0.81 7.89
N ILE A 104 2.13 -0.85 6.63
CA ILE A 104 3.52 -0.74 6.21
C ILE A 104 3.61 0.47 5.29
N THR A 105 4.41 1.46 5.66
CA THR A 105 4.65 2.64 4.83
C THR A 105 6.13 2.69 4.45
N VAL A 106 6.39 2.88 3.16
CA VAL A 106 7.72 3.10 2.60
C VAL A 106 7.78 4.54 2.11
N VAL A 107 8.71 5.31 2.67
CA VAL A 107 8.96 6.70 2.27
C VAL A 107 10.36 6.81 1.66
N ILE A 108 10.45 7.50 0.54
CA ILE A 108 11.70 7.83 -0.14
C ILE A 108 11.86 9.34 -0.17
N ASP A 109 13.04 9.83 0.18
CA ASP A 109 13.49 11.19 -0.11
C ASP A 109 14.21 11.20 -1.47
N LYS A 110 13.53 11.66 -2.52
CA LYS A 110 14.09 11.71 -3.88
C LYS A 110 15.32 12.62 -3.96
N ARG A 111 15.40 13.68 -3.13
CA ARG A 111 16.53 14.61 -3.13
C ARG A 111 17.79 13.97 -2.54
N GLU A 112 17.66 13.39 -1.35
CA GLU A 112 18.76 12.67 -0.69
C GLU A 112 19.24 11.48 -1.53
N GLN A 113 18.32 10.88 -2.30
CA GLN A 113 18.62 9.79 -3.22
C GLN A 113 19.42 10.24 -4.45
N VAL A 114 19.03 11.34 -5.10
CA VAL A 114 19.80 11.90 -6.23
C VAL A 114 21.19 12.38 -5.78
N GLU A 115 21.26 13.04 -4.62
CA GLU A 115 22.53 13.52 -4.04
C GLU A 115 23.50 12.38 -3.73
N ARG A 116 23.01 11.23 -3.24
CA ARG A 116 23.86 10.06 -2.91
C ARG A 116 24.14 9.13 -4.08
N TYR A 117 23.23 9.01 -5.04
CA TYR A 117 23.33 8.06 -6.15
C TYR A 117 23.30 8.83 -7.48
N GLN A 118 24.49 9.19 -7.98
CA GLN A 118 24.68 9.90 -9.25
C GLN A 118 24.10 9.16 -10.47
N THR A 119 23.87 7.86 -10.37
CA THR A 119 23.25 7.04 -11.43
C THR A 119 22.19 6.16 -10.81
N TRP A 120 20.97 6.68 -10.70
CA TRP A 120 19.82 5.88 -10.30
C TRP A 120 19.13 5.31 -11.53
N ARG A 121 18.96 3.98 -11.59
CA ARG A 121 18.39 3.27 -12.75
C ARG A 121 16.98 2.73 -12.52
N TYR A 122 16.43 2.88 -11.33
CA TYR A 122 15.12 2.34 -10.98
C TYR A 122 14.08 3.44 -10.88
N ASP A 123 12.89 3.18 -11.40
CA ASP A 123 11.75 4.04 -11.11
C ASP A 123 11.48 4.05 -9.57
N PRO A 124 11.33 5.24 -8.93
CA PRO A 124 11.12 5.34 -7.49
C PRO A 124 9.89 4.57 -6.97
N TYR A 125 8.82 4.50 -7.76
CA TYR A 125 7.63 3.74 -7.42
C TYR A 125 7.93 2.24 -7.40
N HIS A 126 8.61 1.70 -8.42
CA HIS A 126 9.02 0.30 -8.45
C HIS A 126 9.93 -0.07 -7.28
N TYR A 127 10.82 0.83 -6.86
CA TYR A 127 11.66 0.61 -5.69
C TYR A 127 10.83 0.58 -4.39
N CYS A 128 9.92 1.55 -4.18
CA CYS A 128 8.97 1.56 -3.07
C CYS A 128 8.16 0.26 -3.01
N LEU A 129 7.56 -0.12 -4.14
CA LEU A 129 6.72 -1.31 -4.24
C LEU A 129 7.50 -2.58 -3.92
N LYS A 130 8.73 -2.72 -4.44
CA LYS A 130 9.59 -3.86 -4.11
C LYS A 130 9.86 -3.95 -2.61
N VAL A 131 10.24 -2.84 -1.97
CA VAL A 131 10.50 -2.81 -0.51
C VAL A 131 9.22 -3.15 0.27
N LEU A 132 8.07 -2.62 -0.15
CA LEU A 132 6.78 -2.89 0.48
C LEU A 132 6.42 -4.40 0.40
N LEU A 133 6.54 -4.99 -0.79
CA LEU A 133 6.27 -6.41 -1.03
C LEU A 133 7.23 -7.32 -0.26
N GLU A 134 8.52 -7.00 -0.23
CA GLU A 134 9.50 -7.75 0.57
C GLU A 134 9.12 -7.77 2.05
N ARG A 135 8.68 -6.63 2.60
CA ARG A 135 8.22 -6.54 4.00
C ARG A 135 6.95 -7.35 4.23
N TYR A 136 6.01 -7.32 3.29
CA TYR A 136 4.79 -8.11 3.38
C TYR A 136 5.06 -9.61 3.34
N VAL A 137 5.90 -10.09 2.41
CA VAL A 137 6.27 -11.52 2.32
C VAL A 137 7.00 -12.00 3.57
N LEU A 138 7.92 -11.19 4.13
CA LEU A 138 8.59 -11.52 5.39
C LEU A 138 7.60 -11.59 6.57
N TRP A 139 6.62 -10.69 6.60
CA TRP A 139 5.57 -10.70 7.61
C TRP A 139 4.68 -11.94 7.48
N LEU A 140 4.24 -12.30 6.28
CA LEU A 140 3.47 -13.52 6.03
C LEU A 140 4.23 -14.77 6.48
N GLY A 141 5.54 -14.85 6.17
CA GLY A 141 6.39 -15.98 6.57
C GLY A 141 6.50 -16.15 8.09
N ARG A 142 6.64 -15.04 8.83
CA ARG A 142 6.69 -15.07 10.30
C ARG A 142 5.38 -15.52 10.93
N ASN A 143 4.25 -15.19 10.31
CA ASN A 143 2.91 -15.54 10.80
C ASN A 143 2.38 -16.87 10.21
N ARG A 144 3.20 -17.59 9.42
CA ARG A 144 2.80 -18.83 8.70
C ARG A 144 1.49 -18.64 7.91
N ALA A 145 1.33 -17.46 7.31
CA ALA A 145 0.13 -17.05 6.62
C ALA A 145 0.36 -16.96 5.10
N GLN A 146 -0.75 -16.93 4.36
CA GLN A 146 -0.75 -16.67 2.91
C GLN A 146 -1.50 -15.37 2.64
N GLY A 147 -1.19 -14.72 1.54
CA GLY A 147 -1.93 -13.54 1.14
C GLY A 147 -1.64 -13.07 -0.26
N ASP A 148 -2.47 -12.15 -0.72
CA ASP A 148 -2.34 -11.48 -2.00
C ASP A 148 -2.19 -9.96 -1.79
N VAL A 149 -1.99 -9.25 -2.91
CA VAL A 149 -1.80 -7.80 -2.93
C VAL A 149 -2.75 -7.21 -3.96
N MET A 150 -3.38 -6.10 -3.59
CA MET A 150 -4.26 -5.32 -4.45
C MET A 150 -3.76 -3.88 -4.47
N ALA A 151 -3.27 -3.44 -5.62
CA ALA A 151 -2.86 -2.05 -5.84
C ALA A 151 -3.95 -1.31 -6.63
N GLU A 152 -4.21 -0.06 -6.27
CA GLU A 152 -5.05 0.81 -7.10
C GLU A 152 -4.32 1.12 -8.42
N SER A 153 -4.99 0.89 -9.55
CA SER A 153 -4.45 1.25 -10.86
C SER A 153 -4.64 2.74 -11.13
N ARG A 154 -3.55 3.50 -11.27
CA ARG A 154 -3.58 4.90 -11.76
C ARG A 154 -3.63 4.97 -13.30
N GLY A 155 -4.48 4.16 -13.93
CA GLY A 155 -4.69 4.14 -15.38
C GLY A 155 -6.07 4.70 -15.72
N GLY A 156 -6.10 5.76 -16.55
CA GLY A 156 -7.34 6.38 -17.01
C GLY A 156 -8.29 5.38 -17.66
N TRP A 157 -9.58 5.62 -17.44
CA TRP A 157 -10.75 4.96 -18.00
C TRP A 157 -10.51 4.22 -19.32
N GLY A 158 -10.66 2.89 -19.29
CA GLY A 158 -10.72 2.07 -20.49
C GLY A 158 -10.40 0.61 -20.19
N SER A 159 -11.44 -0.22 -20.05
CA SER A 159 -11.39 -1.69 -19.86
C SER A 159 -10.98 -2.13 -18.45
N SER A 160 -11.99 -2.35 -17.62
CA SER A 160 -11.92 -3.04 -16.33
C SER A 160 -11.35 -4.45 -16.45
N GLY A 161 -10.06 -4.59 -16.17
CA GLY A 161 -9.41 -5.82 -15.74
C GLY A 161 -8.74 -5.56 -14.39
N ARG A 162 -9.32 -6.08 -13.29
CA ARG A 162 -8.69 -6.02 -11.97
C ARG A 162 -7.49 -6.97 -11.98
N GLU A 163 -6.29 -6.45 -12.18
CA GLU A 163 -5.09 -7.27 -12.19
C GLU A 163 -4.66 -7.59 -10.74
N SER A 164 -5.15 -8.74 -10.25
CA SER A 164 -4.66 -9.36 -9.02
C SER A 164 -3.28 -9.96 -9.30
N GLN A 165 -2.20 -9.30 -8.88
CA GLN A 165 -0.88 -9.94 -8.84
C GLN A 165 -0.88 -10.99 -7.71
N ARG A 166 -1.14 -12.25 -8.08
CA ARG A 166 -1.08 -13.40 -7.18
C ARG A 166 0.39 -13.76 -6.92
N CYS A 167 0.91 -13.39 -5.76
CA CYS A 167 2.25 -13.78 -5.36
C CYS A 167 2.21 -15.16 -4.66
N SER A 168 2.34 -16.24 -5.43
CA SER A 168 2.56 -17.58 -4.88
C SER A 168 4.04 -17.95 -4.98
N LYS A 169 4.67 -18.34 -3.87
CA LYS A 169 5.97 -19.03 -3.92
C LYS A 169 5.79 -20.42 -4.54
N PRO A 170 6.60 -20.85 -5.52
CA PRO A 170 6.67 -22.25 -5.87
C PRO A 170 7.32 -23.03 -4.72
N ALA A 171 6.73 -24.18 -4.40
CA ALA A 171 7.31 -25.15 -3.48
C ALA A 171 8.63 -25.67 -4.07
N SER A 172 9.64 -25.80 -3.22
CA SER A 172 10.95 -26.38 -3.55
C SER A 172 10.81 -27.85 -3.89
N THR A 173 11.22 -28.24 -5.10
CA THR A 173 11.46 -29.64 -5.45
C THR A 173 12.96 -29.91 -5.43
N THR A 174 13.33 -30.91 -4.64
CA THR A 174 14.67 -31.49 -4.50
C THR A 174 14.93 -32.46 -5.64
N GLU A 175 16.06 -32.34 -6.34
CA GLU A 175 16.76 -33.33 -7.18
C GLU A 175 17.99 -32.58 -7.75
N GLY A 176 19.25 -32.99 -7.70
CA GLY A 176 19.84 -34.33 -7.62
C GLY A 176 20.63 -34.61 -8.91
N GLY A 177 21.93 -34.28 -8.96
CA GLY A 177 22.91 -35.00 -9.81
C GLY A 177 23.56 -34.29 -11.02
N GLU A 178 24.90 -34.23 -10.91
CA GLU A 178 25.94 -34.46 -11.94
C GLU A 178 26.42 -33.38 -12.92
N ALA A 179 27.70 -33.57 -13.27
CA ALA A 179 28.73 -32.59 -13.60
C ALA A 179 29.00 -32.45 -15.10
N GLY A 180 29.54 -31.29 -15.51
CA GLY A 180 30.05 -31.06 -16.86
C GLY A 180 30.82 -29.74 -16.98
N SER A 181 32.11 -29.85 -17.31
CA SER A 181 33.13 -28.80 -17.40
C SER A 181 33.03 -27.95 -18.69
N MET A 182 33.27 -26.63 -18.62
CA MET A 182 34.39 -25.91 -19.27
C MET A 182 34.17 -24.39 -19.40
N ALA A 183 35.22 -23.66 -18.99
CA ALA A 183 35.80 -22.41 -19.53
C ALA A 183 34.99 -21.09 -19.58
N GLY A 184 35.57 -20.05 -18.97
CA GLY A 184 35.46 -18.67 -19.48
C GLY A 184 35.47 -17.54 -18.46
N GLY A 185 36.61 -16.85 -18.32
CA GLY A 185 36.66 -15.40 -18.06
C GLY A 185 36.40 -14.91 -16.63
N ALA A 186 37.47 -14.79 -15.84
CA ALA A 186 37.46 -13.99 -14.62
C ALA A 186 37.39 -12.49 -14.98
N SER A 187 36.28 -11.83 -14.62
CA SER A 187 36.20 -10.38 -14.47
C SER A 187 35.66 -10.09 -13.08
N SER A 188 36.54 -9.61 -12.20
CA SER A 188 36.15 -9.25 -10.83
C SER A 188 35.38 -7.92 -10.84
N CYS A 189 34.07 -7.99 -11.04
CA CYS A 189 33.18 -6.89 -10.68
C CYS A 189 32.86 -7.01 -9.19
N HIS A 190 33.46 -6.12 -8.39
CA HIS A 190 33.05 -5.87 -7.02
C HIS A 190 31.57 -5.45 -6.98
N GLU A 191 30.69 -6.41 -6.72
CA GLU A 191 29.27 -6.17 -6.50
C GLU A 191 29.08 -5.58 -5.10
N LYS A 192 29.28 -4.26 -5.00
CA LYS A 192 28.88 -3.49 -3.82
C LYS A 192 27.36 -3.50 -3.75
N ARG A 193 26.81 -4.44 -2.97
CA ARG A 193 25.39 -4.42 -2.54
C ARG A 193 25.03 -3.01 -2.04
N PRO A 194 24.06 -2.30 -2.65
CA PRO A 194 23.63 -1.01 -2.13
C PRO A 194 22.99 -1.24 -0.76
N ARG A 195 23.62 -0.72 0.29
CA ARG A 195 23.07 -0.71 1.64
C ARG A 195 21.87 0.27 1.67
N ARG A 196 20.73 -0.28 2.12
CA ARG A 196 19.42 0.32 2.45
C ARG A 196 19.36 1.87 2.50
N ALA A 197 18.72 2.46 1.49
CA ALA A 197 18.27 3.86 1.51
C ALA A 197 16.77 4.04 1.85
N ALA A 198 15.97 2.96 1.85
CA ALA A 198 14.58 3.01 2.28
C ALA A 198 14.45 2.79 3.80
N LYS A 199 13.89 3.78 4.51
CA LYS A 199 13.35 3.58 5.85
C LYS A 199 11.92 3.06 5.70
N ALA A 200 11.76 1.74 5.83
CA ALA A 200 10.45 1.12 5.95
C ALA A 200 10.11 0.95 7.43
N SER A 201 9.15 1.74 7.90
CA SER A 201 8.62 1.67 9.27
C SER A 201 7.36 0.79 9.26
N THR A 202 7.32 -0.22 10.13
CA THR A 202 6.13 -1.04 10.35
C THR A 202 5.49 -0.57 11.65
N PHE A 203 4.39 0.15 11.55
CA PHE A 203 3.65 0.60 12.71
C PHE A 203 2.65 -0.50 13.11
N HIS A 204 2.69 -0.94 14.38
CA HIS A 204 1.51 -1.57 14.99
C HIS A 204 0.76 -0.42 15.64
N LEU A 205 -0.43 -0.09 15.14
CA LEU A 205 -1.33 0.76 15.91
C LEU A 205 -1.89 -0.09 17.06
N GLN A 206 -1.19 -0.10 18.19
CA GLN A 206 -1.79 -0.36 19.49
C GLN A 206 -1.73 0.95 20.26
N SER A 207 -2.88 1.60 20.45
CA SER A 207 -3.16 2.83 21.23
C SER A 207 -3.10 4.17 20.47
N PRO A 208 -3.93 5.16 20.86
CA PRO A 208 -4.42 6.22 19.98
C PRO A 208 -3.42 7.39 19.94
N GLY A 209 -2.50 7.31 18.98
CA GLY A 209 -1.61 8.41 18.61
C GLY A 209 -1.89 8.82 17.18
N LEU A 210 -2.63 9.91 17.03
CA LEU A 210 -2.92 10.66 15.81
C LEU A 210 -1.74 10.66 14.81
N LEU A 211 -1.90 9.96 13.69
CA LEU A 211 -1.23 10.26 12.43
C LEU A 211 -2.09 9.72 11.28
N ILE A 212 -3.02 10.53 10.82
CA ILE A 212 -3.70 10.33 9.54
C ILE A 212 -2.74 10.90 8.48
N ILE A 213 -2.30 10.06 7.55
CA ILE A 213 -1.52 10.45 6.37
C ILE A 213 -2.47 11.06 5.32
#